data_AF-A0A9P9ZE42-F1
#
_entry.id   AF-A0A9P9ZE42-F1
#
_cell.length_a   1.000
_cell.length_b   1.000
_cell.length_c   1.000
_cell.angle_alpha   90.00
_cell.angle_beta   90.00
_cell.angle_gamma   90.00
#
_symmetry.space_group_name_H-M   'P 1'
#
loop_
_entity.id
_entity.type
_entity.pdbx_description
1 polymer ?
#
loop_
_entity_poly.entity_id
_entity_poly.type
_entity_poly.pdbx_seq_one_letter_code
_entity_poly.pdbx_strand_id
1 'polypeptide(L)'
;MVSFKVVISALAAGSIQFASAIVVPDGGVTPHDQYSSSVGVLGCKIDTNRVAYWREEVDCDNICVEVTANNRSVTLLKIDHSGGAYDISFDAWHYLAWGDPAIEGKTRSGGHLAADYKFVPNENCRHLIHTASGKPPLMTANSMNFVSQCKVPGGPRTWVGE
;
A
#
# COMPACT_ATOMS: atom_id res chain seq x y z
N MET A 1 -5.75 57.60 -19.58
CA MET A 1 -6.58 56.50 -20.13
C MET A 1 -5.92 55.19 -19.75
N VAL A 2 -6.58 54.35 -18.97
CA VAL A 2 -5.99 53.16 -18.32
C VAL A 2 -6.10 51.96 -19.26
N SER A 3 -4.96 51.33 -19.59
CA SER A 3 -4.91 50.12 -20.41
C SER A 3 -5.11 48.88 -19.53
N PHE A 4 -6.25 48.20 -19.67
CA PHE A 4 -6.52 46.92 -19.04
C PHE A 4 -5.86 45.79 -19.84
N LYS A 5 -4.89 45.09 -19.25
CA LYS A 5 -4.40 43.80 -19.77
C LYS A 5 -5.25 42.68 -19.20
N VAL A 6 -6.00 41.98 -20.06
CA VAL A 6 -6.70 40.74 -19.70
C VAL A 6 -5.66 39.63 -19.58
N VAL A 7 -5.57 39.02 -18.40
CA VAL A 7 -4.76 37.82 -18.15
C VAL A 7 -5.68 36.61 -18.29
N ILE A 8 -5.48 35.81 -19.34
CA ILE A 8 -6.21 34.55 -19.55
C ILE A 8 -5.43 33.45 -18.84
N SER A 9 -5.92 33.00 -17.68
CA SER A 9 -5.41 31.83 -16.99
C SER A 9 -5.90 30.56 -17.70
N ALA A 10 -5.00 29.81 -18.32
CA ALA A 10 -5.30 28.51 -18.90
C ALA A 10 -5.46 27.47 -17.79
N LEU A 11 -6.67 26.93 -17.63
CA LEU A 11 -6.93 25.76 -16.79
C LEU A 11 -6.44 24.52 -17.56
N ALA A 12 -5.35 23.92 -17.09
CA ALA A 12 -4.91 22.62 -17.58
C ALA A 12 -5.92 21.56 -17.13
N ALA A 13 -6.71 21.03 -18.06
CA ALA A 13 -7.57 19.88 -17.83
C ALA A 13 -6.68 18.61 -17.78
N GLY A 14 -6.28 18.20 -16.58
CA GLY A 14 -5.64 16.90 -16.36
C GLY A 14 -6.68 15.78 -16.52
N SER A 15 -6.41 14.82 -17.40
CA SER A 15 -7.21 13.60 -17.54
C SER A 15 -7.05 12.73 -16.30
N ILE A 16 -8.16 12.47 -15.59
CA ILE A 16 -8.19 11.53 -14.47
C ILE A 16 -8.13 10.11 -15.05
N GLN A 17 -6.98 9.46 -14.97
CA GLN A 17 -6.86 8.04 -15.30
C GLN A 17 -7.42 7.22 -14.14
N PHE A 18 -8.47 6.45 -14.40
CA PHE A 18 -8.96 5.45 -13.46
C PHE A 18 -8.08 4.19 -13.61
N ALA A 19 -7.27 3.88 -12.60
CA ALA A 19 -6.61 2.59 -12.52
C ALA A 19 -7.69 1.52 -12.31
N SER A 20 -7.81 0.59 -13.26
CA SER A 20 -8.73 -0.55 -13.15
C SER A 20 -8.28 -1.50 -12.04
N ALA A 21 -9.25 -2.05 -11.31
CA ALA A 21 -8.98 -3.16 -10.40
C ALA A 21 -8.49 -4.39 -11.18
N ILE A 22 -7.48 -5.06 -10.65
CA ILE A 22 -6.86 -6.28 -11.16
C ILE A 22 -7.35 -7.43 -10.27
N VAL A 23 -7.85 -8.51 -10.87
CA VAL A 23 -8.17 -9.73 -10.13
C VAL A 23 -6.88 -10.30 -9.54
N VAL A 24 -6.88 -10.69 -8.27
CA VAL A 24 -5.72 -11.37 -7.68
C VAL A 24 -5.45 -12.66 -8.47
N PRO A 25 -4.21 -12.93 -8.94
CA PRO A 25 -3.93 -14.05 -9.85
C PRO A 25 -4.38 -15.44 -9.39
N ASP A 26 -4.37 -15.71 -8.08
CA ASP A 26 -4.87 -16.96 -7.50
C ASP A 26 -6.36 -16.91 -7.14
N GLY A 27 -7.06 -15.85 -7.55
CA GLY A 27 -8.47 -15.60 -7.32
C GLY A 27 -8.79 -14.87 -6.01
N GLY A 28 -7.82 -14.67 -5.11
CA GLY A 28 -8.09 -14.05 -3.81
C GLY A 28 -6.89 -13.96 -2.88
N VAL A 29 -7.15 -13.47 -1.67
CA VAL A 29 -6.17 -13.23 -0.61
C VAL A 29 -6.37 -14.15 0.60
N THR A 30 -5.29 -14.41 1.34
CA THR A 30 -5.30 -15.19 2.59
C THR A 30 -4.83 -14.35 3.78
N PRO A 31 -5.23 -14.69 5.02
CA PRO A 31 -4.84 -13.93 6.19
C PRO A 31 -3.45 -14.34 6.69
N HIS A 32 -2.64 -13.33 7.01
CA HIS A 32 -1.32 -13.45 7.65
C HIS A 32 -1.40 -13.01 9.11
N ASP A 33 -1.02 -13.87 10.05
CA ASP A 33 -1.19 -13.67 11.49
C ASP A 33 -0.04 -12.90 12.16
N GLN A 34 1.15 -12.94 11.58
CA GLN A 34 2.32 -12.26 12.11
C GLN A 34 2.78 -11.11 11.22
N TYR A 35 3.33 -10.06 11.84
CA TYR A 35 3.98 -9.00 11.09
C TYR A 35 5.35 -9.44 10.59
N SER A 36 5.65 -9.16 9.33
CA SER A 36 6.98 -9.25 8.75
C SER A 36 7.18 -8.18 7.67
N SER A 37 8.44 -7.95 7.29
CA SER A 37 8.80 -7.04 6.22
C SER A 37 10.15 -7.41 5.61
N SER A 38 10.15 -7.83 4.35
CA SER A 38 11.36 -8.11 3.57
C SER A 38 12.17 -6.87 3.22
N VAL A 39 11.58 -5.68 3.29
CA VAL A 39 12.29 -4.41 3.08
C VAL A 39 12.67 -3.69 4.38
N GLY A 40 12.45 -4.31 5.53
CA GLY A 40 12.89 -3.81 6.83
C GLY A 40 12.08 -2.62 7.36
N VAL A 41 10.79 -2.53 7.06
CA VAL A 41 9.90 -1.54 7.70
C VAL A 41 9.75 -1.86 9.20
N LEU A 42 9.79 -0.84 10.04
CA LEU A 42 9.54 -0.95 11.48
C LEU A 42 8.05 -1.09 11.78
N GLY A 43 7.63 -2.27 12.24
CA GLY A 43 6.24 -2.54 12.63
C GLY A 43 5.72 -1.57 13.70
N CYS A 44 6.57 -1.17 14.67
CA CYS A 44 6.18 -0.20 15.71
C CYS A 44 5.96 1.24 15.20
N LYS A 45 6.20 1.50 13.91
CA LYS A 45 6.06 2.81 13.28
C LYS A 45 5.00 2.82 12.16
N ILE A 46 4.23 1.75 12.02
CA ILE A 46 3.12 1.65 11.08
C ILE A 46 1.90 1.00 11.74
N ASP A 47 0.77 1.00 11.04
CA ASP A 47 -0.35 0.13 11.35
C ASP A 47 -0.12 -1.28 10.80
N THR A 48 0.27 -2.21 11.67
CA THR A 48 0.54 -3.61 11.30
C THR A 48 -0.73 -4.40 10.95
N ASN A 49 -1.92 -3.83 11.19
CA ASN A 49 -3.20 -4.40 10.76
C ASN A 49 -3.56 -4.05 9.31
N ARG A 50 -2.65 -3.37 8.61
CA ARG A 50 -2.85 -2.88 7.23
C ARG A 50 -1.62 -3.18 6.36
N VAL A 51 -1.18 -4.44 6.37
CA VAL A 51 0.01 -4.91 5.62
C VAL A 51 -0.40 -5.93 4.56
N ALA A 52 0.26 -5.87 3.40
CA ALA A 52 0.15 -6.83 2.32
C ALA A 52 1.50 -7.56 2.10
N TYR A 53 1.42 -8.86 1.86
CA TYR A 53 2.53 -9.80 1.65
C TYR A 53 2.33 -10.47 0.29
N TRP A 54 2.92 -9.88 -0.76
CA TRP A 54 2.63 -10.25 -2.15
C TRP A 54 3.53 -11.37 -2.66
N ARG A 55 3.17 -11.99 -3.78
CA ARG A 55 4.04 -12.95 -4.45
C ARG A 55 5.31 -12.27 -4.97
N GLU A 56 5.14 -11.09 -5.53
CA GLU A 56 6.22 -10.31 -6.12
C GLU A 56 7.03 -9.57 -5.07
N GLU A 57 8.30 -9.35 -5.40
CA GLU A 57 9.19 -8.48 -4.63
C GLU A 57 8.58 -7.11 -4.40
N VAL A 58 8.94 -6.51 -3.27
CA VAL A 58 8.58 -5.12 -2.96
C VAL A 58 9.36 -4.20 -3.90
N ASP A 59 8.66 -3.33 -4.61
CA ASP A 59 9.27 -2.37 -5.54
C ASP A 59 9.24 -0.95 -4.95
N CYS A 60 9.70 0.05 -5.71
CA CYS A 60 9.87 1.41 -5.21
C CYS A 60 8.62 2.29 -5.28
N ASP A 61 7.64 1.90 -6.09
CA ASP A 61 6.55 2.79 -6.54
C ASP A 61 5.17 2.24 -6.20
N ASN A 62 5.00 0.92 -6.18
CA ASN A 62 3.76 0.19 -5.92
C ASN A 62 3.71 -0.33 -4.47
N ILE A 63 3.93 0.56 -3.50
CA ILE A 63 3.89 0.21 -2.07
C ILE A 63 2.46 0.25 -1.54
N CYS A 64 1.62 1.17 -2.01
CA CYS A 64 0.23 1.25 -1.56
C CYS A 64 -0.70 0.47 -2.47
N VAL A 65 -1.38 -0.53 -1.89
CA VAL A 65 -2.35 -1.36 -2.60
C VAL A 65 -3.74 -1.20 -1.97
N GLU A 66 -4.75 -0.98 -2.78
CA GLU A 66 -6.15 -1.10 -2.37
C GLU A 66 -6.65 -2.51 -2.72
N VAL A 67 -7.10 -3.26 -1.72
CA VAL A 67 -7.70 -4.58 -1.89
C VAL A 67 -9.20 -4.46 -1.65
N THR A 68 -9.99 -5.06 -2.53
CA THR A 68 -11.46 -5.05 -2.49
C THR A 68 -12.00 -6.46 -2.47
N ALA A 69 -12.89 -6.75 -1.51
CA ALA A 69 -13.66 -7.98 -1.44
C ALA A 69 -15.00 -7.72 -0.74
N ASN A 70 -16.05 -8.47 -1.09
CA ASN A 70 -17.39 -8.32 -0.51
C ASN A 70 -17.90 -6.86 -0.46
N ASN A 71 -17.64 -6.08 -1.51
CA ASN A 71 -17.97 -4.64 -1.62
C ASN A 71 -17.34 -3.75 -0.54
N ARG A 72 -16.22 -4.18 0.05
CA ARG A 72 -15.40 -3.40 0.98
C ARG A 72 -14.02 -3.26 0.42
N SER A 73 -13.41 -2.10 0.64
CA SER A 73 -12.05 -1.81 0.22
C SER A 73 -11.20 -1.36 1.40
N VAL A 74 -9.93 -1.72 1.38
CA VAL A 74 -8.94 -1.28 2.38
C VAL A 74 -7.60 -1.04 1.69
N THR A 75 -6.92 0.03 2.07
CA THR A 75 -5.54 0.30 1.64
C THR A 75 -4.54 -0.39 2.56
N LEU A 76 -3.51 -0.99 1.99
CA LEU A 76 -2.49 -1.77 2.69
C LEU A 76 -1.10 -1.37 2.20
N LEU A 77 -0.12 -1.47 3.09
CA LEU A 77 1.30 -1.35 2.75
C LEU A 77 1.83 -2.69 2.25
N LYS A 78 2.17 -2.78 0.96
CA LYS A 78 2.94 -3.88 0.36
C LYS A 78 4.41 -3.70 0.74
N ILE A 79 4.83 -4.31 1.83
CA ILE A 79 6.18 -4.17 2.41
C ILE A 79 6.83 -5.51 2.70
N ASP A 80 6.22 -6.58 2.20
CA ASP A 80 6.73 -7.92 2.31
C ASP A 80 6.31 -8.76 1.10
N HIS A 81 7.01 -9.87 0.93
CA HIS A 81 6.64 -10.90 -0.02
C HIS A 81 6.36 -12.23 0.70
N SER A 82 5.41 -13.03 0.22
CA SER A 82 4.90 -14.25 0.87
C SER A 82 5.36 -15.54 0.18
N GLY A 83 6.43 -15.50 -0.60
CA GLY A 83 7.03 -16.70 -1.22
C GLY A 83 6.11 -17.44 -2.19
N GLY A 84 5.06 -16.77 -2.71
CA GLY A 84 4.14 -17.37 -3.68
C GLY A 84 2.67 -17.04 -3.48
N ALA A 85 2.26 -16.50 -2.34
CA ALA A 85 0.85 -16.23 -2.02
C ALA A 85 0.50 -14.73 -2.20
N TYR A 86 -0.78 -14.41 -1.98
CA TYR A 86 -1.23 -13.04 -1.78
C TYR A 86 -1.84 -12.97 -0.40
N ASP A 87 -1.05 -12.60 0.59
CA ASP A 87 -1.54 -12.49 1.95
C ASP A 87 -1.72 -11.05 2.37
N ILE A 88 -2.63 -10.85 3.32
CA ILE A 88 -2.83 -9.56 3.97
C ILE A 88 -2.94 -9.80 5.47
N SER A 89 -2.59 -8.80 6.27
CA SER A 89 -2.74 -8.86 7.73
C SER A 89 -4.13 -9.37 8.13
N PHE A 90 -4.18 -10.27 9.11
CA PHE A 90 -5.40 -10.94 9.54
C PHE A 90 -6.58 -9.98 9.80
N ASP A 91 -6.30 -8.82 10.39
CA ASP A 91 -7.32 -7.78 10.62
C ASP A 91 -7.93 -7.24 9.32
N ALA A 92 -7.11 -6.91 8.31
CA ALA A 92 -7.59 -6.45 7.01
C ALA A 92 -8.42 -7.53 6.31
N TRP A 93 -7.97 -8.78 6.37
CA TRP A 93 -8.75 -9.92 5.86
C TRP A 93 -10.10 -10.03 6.55
N HIS A 94 -10.13 -9.91 7.88
CA HIS A 94 -11.35 -10.01 8.67
C HIS A 94 -12.34 -8.88 8.35
N TYR A 95 -11.84 -7.64 8.21
CA TYR A 95 -12.63 -6.50 7.81
C TYR A 95 -13.22 -6.68 6.40
N LEU A 96 -12.44 -7.16 5.44
CA LEU A 96 -12.93 -7.43 4.10
C LEU A 96 -14.00 -8.53 4.09
N ALA A 97 -13.74 -9.65 4.77
CA ALA A 97 -14.67 -10.77 4.86
C ALA A 97 -15.98 -10.39 5.57
N TRP A 98 -15.89 -9.77 6.76
CA TRP A 98 -17.01 -9.65 7.70
C TRP A 98 -17.47 -8.22 7.97
N GLY A 99 -16.64 -7.22 7.66
CA GLY A 99 -16.93 -5.80 7.88
C GLY A 99 -16.51 -5.28 9.26
N ASP A 100 -15.84 -6.11 10.07
CA ASP A 100 -15.38 -5.76 11.40
C ASP A 100 -13.90 -6.16 11.60
N PRO A 101 -13.12 -5.42 12.42
CA PRO A 101 -11.72 -5.74 12.69
C PRO A 101 -11.57 -7.06 13.47
N ALA A 102 -10.39 -7.66 13.41
CA ALA A 102 -10.09 -8.88 14.14
C ALA A 102 -9.84 -8.57 15.62
N ILE A 103 -10.88 -8.73 16.44
CA ILE A 103 -10.81 -8.52 17.89
C ILE A 103 -10.71 -9.87 18.59
N GLU A 104 -9.79 -9.98 19.55
CA GLU A 104 -9.62 -11.17 20.38
C GLU A 104 -10.95 -11.66 20.98
N GLY A 105 -11.19 -12.98 20.91
CA GLY A 105 -12.43 -13.61 21.36
C GLY A 105 -13.65 -13.42 20.44
N LYS A 106 -13.50 -12.67 19.34
CA LYS A 106 -14.54 -12.48 18.31
C LYS A 106 -14.04 -12.77 16.89
N THR A 107 -12.80 -13.21 16.76
CA THR A 107 -12.21 -13.57 15.48
C THR A 107 -12.86 -14.82 14.89
N ARG A 108 -12.97 -14.83 13.57
CA ARG A 108 -13.44 -16.00 12.79
C ARG A 108 -12.26 -16.62 12.06
N SER A 109 -12.28 -17.94 11.88
CA SER A 109 -11.21 -18.64 11.17
C SER A 109 -10.96 -18.06 9.78
N GLY A 110 -9.67 -17.91 9.48
CA GLY A 110 -9.15 -17.40 8.22
C GLY A 110 -9.21 -18.40 7.07
N GLY A 111 -9.19 -17.92 5.83
CA GLY A 111 -9.10 -18.75 4.63
C GLY A 111 -9.01 -17.91 3.35
N HIS A 112 -9.07 -18.59 2.21
CA HIS A 112 -9.08 -17.90 0.92
C HIS A 112 -10.32 -16.99 0.80
N LEU A 113 -10.10 -15.73 0.43
CA LEU A 113 -11.14 -14.74 0.19
C LEU A 113 -10.98 -14.17 -1.21
N ALA A 114 -11.98 -14.37 -2.07
CA ALA A 114 -11.97 -13.81 -3.41
C ALA A 114 -11.87 -12.28 -3.37
N ALA A 115 -10.92 -11.73 -4.10
CA ALA A 115 -10.57 -10.32 -4.01
C ALA A 115 -9.95 -9.77 -5.30
N ASP A 116 -10.14 -8.47 -5.50
CA ASP A 116 -9.44 -7.67 -6.48
C ASP A 116 -8.46 -6.72 -5.78
N TYR A 117 -7.44 -6.27 -6.49
CA TYR A 117 -6.52 -5.26 -6.00
C TYR A 117 -6.13 -4.25 -7.07
N LYS A 118 -5.67 -3.08 -6.66
CA LYS A 118 -4.98 -2.14 -7.53
C LYS A 118 -3.92 -1.40 -6.75
N PHE A 119 -2.80 -1.10 -7.41
CA PHE A 119 -1.85 -0.13 -6.88
C PHE A 119 -2.47 1.26 -6.99
N VAL A 120 -2.36 2.01 -5.90
CA VAL A 120 -2.86 3.39 -5.79
C VAL A 120 -1.70 4.31 -5.42
N PRO A 121 -1.84 5.64 -5.59
CA PRO A 121 -0.81 6.57 -5.16
C PRO A 121 -0.40 6.31 -3.71
N ASN A 122 0.90 6.30 -3.46
CA ASN A 122 1.48 5.92 -2.16
C ASN A 122 0.96 6.79 -1.00
N GLU A 123 0.59 8.02 -1.29
CA GLU A 123 -0.01 8.97 -0.36
C GLU A 123 -1.30 8.46 0.26
N ASN A 124 -2.04 7.58 -0.43
CA ASN A 124 -3.26 6.97 0.10
C ASN A 124 -2.95 6.11 1.33
N CYS A 125 -1.74 5.56 1.45
CA CYS A 125 -1.29 4.78 2.61
C CYS A 125 -0.57 5.62 3.67
N ARG A 126 -0.45 6.94 3.50
CA ARG A 126 0.30 7.80 4.44
C ARG A 126 -0.28 7.77 5.86
N HIS A 127 -1.59 7.56 5.99
CA HIS A 127 -2.27 7.43 7.28
C HIS A 127 -1.91 6.15 8.05
N LEU A 128 -1.31 5.16 7.38
CA LEU A 128 -0.83 3.91 7.98
C LEU A 128 0.57 4.05 8.59
N ILE A 129 1.19 5.23 8.49
CA ILE A 129 2.57 5.48 8.89
C ILE A 129 2.59 6.46 10.06
N HIS A 130 3.20 6.05 11.16
CA HIS A 130 3.27 6.81 12.42
C HIS A 130 4.55 7.66 12.54
N THR A 131 5.23 7.92 11.42
CA THR A 131 6.39 8.83 11.36
C THR A 131 5.95 10.25 11.06
N ALA A 132 6.72 11.24 11.50
CA ALA A 132 6.43 12.65 11.22
C ALA A 132 6.47 12.99 9.71
N SER A 133 7.28 12.26 8.93
CA SER A 133 7.38 12.45 7.49
C SER A 133 6.26 11.77 6.70
N GLY A 134 5.53 10.83 7.32
CA GLY A 134 4.59 9.97 6.61
C GLY A 134 5.25 9.08 5.54
N LYS A 135 6.57 8.86 5.64
CA LYS A 135 7.34 7.98 4.76
C LYS A 135 7.63 6.64 5.46
N PRO A 136 7.81 5.53 4.70
CA PRO A 136 8.07 4.21 5.26
C PRO A 136 9.25 4.23 6.25
N PRO A 137 9.06 3.76 7.49
CA PRO A 137 10.11 3.75 8.52
C PRO A 137 11.06 2.57 8.32
N LEU A 138 12.02 2.72 7.42
CA LEU A 138 12.97 1.68 7.04
C LEU A 138 14.13 1.56 8.03
N MET A 139 14.50 0.32 8.37
CA MET A 139 15.64 0.01 9.23
C MET A 139 16.96 0.04 8.47
N THR A 140 17.89 0.88 8.90
CA THR A 140 19.24 0.97 8.30
C THR A 140 19.99 -0.36 8.25
N ALA A 141 19.72 -1.31 9.16
CA ALA A 141 20.39 -2.61 9.15
C ALA A 141 19.95 -3.51 7.97
N ASN A 142 18.67 -3.44 7.56
CA ASN A 142 18.06 -4.40 6.64
C ASN A 142 17.52 -3.77 5.35
N SER A 143 17.48 -2.44 5.26
CA SER A 143 16.80 -1.73 4.17
C SER A 143 17.75 -1.03 3.19
N MET A 144 19.06 -1.00 3.45
CA MET A 144 19.98 -0.17 2.64
C MET A 144 20.08 -0.61 1.18
N ASN A 145 19.99 -1.90 0.90
CA ASN A 145 19.97 -2.41 -0.47
C ASN A 145 18.71 -1.95 -1.19
N PHE A 146 17.55 -2.10 -0.54
CA PHE A 146 16.25 -1.67 -1.07
C PHE A 146 16.21 -0.15 -1.31
N VAL A 147 16.61 0.65 -0.32
CA VAL A 147 16.69 2.11 -0.44
C VAL A 147 17.63 2.53 -1.57
N SER A 148 18.77 1.84 -1.74
CA SER A 148 19.72 2.16 -2.80
C SER A 148 19.16 1.83 -4.19
N GLN A 149 18.38 0.75 -4.33
CA GLN A 149 17.68 0.42 -5.59
C GLN A 149 16.62 1.47 -5.93
N CYS A 150 15.96 2.02 -4.92
CA CYS A 150 14.93 3.05 -5.09
C CYS A 150 15.48 4.48 -5.24
N LYS A 151 16.78 4.68 -4.97
CA LYS A 151 17.51 5.91 -5.26
C LYS A 151 18.11 5.82 -6.66
N VAL A 152 17.51 6.49 -7.64
CA VAL A 152 18.09 6.62 -8.98
C VAL A 152 18.86 7.95 -9.09
N PRO A 153 20.20 7.97 -9.25
CA PRO A 153 20.96 9.21 -9.42
C PRO A 153 20.50 9.97 -10.67
N GLY A 154 19.98 11.19 -10.49
CA GLY A 154 19.42 11.99 -11.59
C GLY A 154 18.07 11.53 -12.12
N GLY A 155 17.48 10.48 -11.54
CA GLY A 155 16.16 9.96 -11.89
C GLY A 155 15.01 10.60 -11.10
N PRO A 156 13.76 10.20 -11.41
CA PRO A 156 12.60 10.61 -10.63
C PRO A 156 12.75 10.10 -9.19
N ARG A 157 12.32 10.92 -8.24
CA ARG A 157 12.38 10.57 -6.82
C ARG A 157 11.19 9.68 -6.47
N THR A 158 11.45 8.57 -5.78
CA THR A 158 10.43 7.60 -5.34
C THR A 158 10.09 7.83 -3.87
N TRP A 159 8.91 7.37 -3.42
CA TRP A 159 8.47 7.56 -2.03
C TRP A 159 9.43 6.90 -1.01
N VAL A 160 10.05 5.79 -1.41
CA VAL A 160 11.04 5.02 -0.62
C VAL A 160 12.44 5.65 -0.69
N GLY A 161 12.86 6.13 -1.86
CA GLY A 161 14.22 6.57 -2.14
C GLY A 161 14.58 7.96 -1.62
N GLU A 162 13.65 8.70 -1.01
CA GLU A 162 13.88 10.06 -0.51
C GLU A 162 14.06 10.18 1.01
#